data_AF-A0A1B7MW28-F1
#
_entry.id   AF-A0A1B7MW28-F1
#
_cell.length_a   1.000
_cell.length_b   1.000
_cell.length_c   1.000
_cell.angle_alpha   90.00
_cell.angle_beta   90.00
_cell.angle_gamma   90.00
#
_symmetry.space_group_name_H-M   'P 1'
#
loop_
_entity.id
_entity.type
_entity.pdbx_description
1 polymer ?
#
loop_
_entity_poly.entity_id
_entity_poly.type
_entity_poly.pdbx_seq_one_letter_code
_entity_poly.pdbx_strand_id
1 'polypeptide(L)'
;MADTPVVAAPPDPLERLERLTRLKSAIWKRGSAALPIASGPPAPQPNQDLKRGNLVTSGGALRAERVYALMGFFENRIHPTESEDELLALARLSMANDNDRIAERMVSMLPSTITQRACWYANEDVYDTHLWDILPQIQVAGVTENGALVLDGCRAAAIRWKDFPKVVFGTTDSLRRSILGFVACLSWPTLITGLVVFTTRTSRAGGIVLIVIGILLLISSPGLYAYSRSGRILSVQPWLIGVKGVIKKEDVEKYIYGGARGHHFPRMFFTPSGSQFSIAEQGTERGGSFKQYENAKFVESGPGAGQMYTLIDTYSSTMYYFRAERAPTVCIFTGREGGLGRFVLCSERCNISELHKESVLRMPTEISQKMVSCGWVALG
;
A
#
# COMPACT_ATOMS: atom_id res chain seq x y z
N MET A 1 8.29 -22.54 -55.94
CA MET A 1 7.43 -22.14 -54.81
C MET A 1 7.87 -22.99 -53.63
N ALA A 2 8.66 -22.40 -52.74
CA ALA A 2 9.13 -23.07 -51.54
C ALA A 2 8.18 -22.70 -50.40
N ASP A 3 7.51 -23.69 -49.81
CA ASP A 3 6.70 -23.53 -48.61
C ASP A 3 7.63 -23.18 -47.44
N THR A 4 7.57 -21.91 -47.02
CA THR A 4 8.13 -21.49 -45.73
C THR A 4 7.28 -22.09 -44.61
N PRO A 5 7.88 -22.78 -43.63
CA PRO A 5 7.15 -23.31 -42.49
C PRO A 5 6.58 -22.14 -41.69
N VAL A 6 5.26 -22.17 -41.47
CA VAL A 6 4.56 -21.26 -40.57
C VAL A 6 5.08 -21.54 -39.17
N VAL A 7 6.01 -20.71 -38.69
CA VAL A 7 6.41 -20.68 -37.29
C VAL A 7 5.16 -20.31 -36.50
N ALA A 8 4.62 -21.27 -35.77
CA ALA A 8 3.49 -21.04 -34.87
C ALA A 8 3.84 -19.86 -33.95
N ALA A 9 2.98 -18.84 -33.94
CA ALA A 9 3.15 -17.70 -33.06
C ALA A 9 3.34 -18.21 -31.62
N PRO A 10 4.28 -17.63 -30.84
CA PRO A 10 4.45 -18.01 -29.45
C PRO A 10 3.10 -17.88 -28.73
N PRO A 11 2.75 -18.82 -27.85
CA PRO A 11 1.50 -18.77 -27.09
C PRO A 11 1.40 -17.41 -26.38
N ASP A 12 0.18 -16.86 -26.35
CA ASP A 12 -0.09 -15.56 -25.73
C ASP A 12 0.54 -15.54 -24.32
N PRO A 13 1.40 -14.55 -24.00
CA PRO A 13 2.04 -14.46 -22.69
C PRO A 13 1.04 -14.52 -21.52
N LEU A 14 -0.20 -14.05 -21.73
CA LEU A 14 -1.27 -14.16 -20.75
C LEU A 14 -1.73 -15.61 -20.53
N GLU A 15 -1.98 -16.35 -21.62
CA GLU A 15 -2.39 -17.76 -21.58
C GLU A 15 -1.30 -18.64 -20.95
N ARG A 16 -0.04 -18.36 -21.27
CA ARG A 16 1.12 -19.01 -20.65
C ARG A 16 1.15 -18.78 -19.14
N LEU A 17 0.95 -17.53 -18.70
CA LEU A 17 0.97 -17.17 -17.29
C LEU A 17 -0.22 -17.75 -16.51
N GLU A 18 -1.40 -17.80 -17.12
CA GLU A 18 -2.58 -18.47 -16.56
C GLU A 18 -2.29 -19.95 -16.31
N ARG A 19 -1.70 -20.64 -17.31
CA ARG A 19 -1.32 -22.05 -17.19
C ARG A 19 -0.30 -22.27 -16.09
N LEU A 20 0.73 -21.43 -16.00
CA LEU A 20 1.75 -21.49 -14.95
C LEU A 20 1.16 -21.31 -13.55
N THR A 21 0.22 -20.38 -13.39
CA THR A 21 -0.43 -20.10 -12.12
C THR A 21 -1.36 -21.24 -11.69
N ARG A 22 -2.18 -21.77 -12.62
CA ARG A 22 -3.02 -22.96 -12.35
C ARG A 22 -2.15 -24.16 -11.95
N LEU A 23 -1.03 -24.35 -12.61
CA LEU A 23 -0.15 -25.48 -12.36
C LEU A 23 0.64 -25.34 -11.05
N LYS A 24 1.13 -24.13 -10.72
CA LYS A 24 1.65 -23.79 -9.39
C LYS A 24 0.63 -24.20 -8.32
N SER A 25 -0.64 -23.80 -8.47
CA SER A 25 -1.69 -24.13 -7.51
C SER A 25 -1.93 -25.65 -7.39
N ALA A 26 -1.84 -26.39 -8.49
CA ALA A 26 -2.04 -27.85 -8.51
C ALA A 26 -0.89 -28.61 -7.81
N ILE A 27 0.36 -28.21 -8.07
CA ILE A 27 1.55 -28.79 -7.42
C ILE A 27 1.48 -28.52 -5.91
N TRP A 28 1.12 -27.30 -5.51
CA TRP A 28 1.08 -26.92 -4.11
C TRP A 28 -0.06 -27.63 -3.34
N LYS A 29 -1.24 -27.78 -3.96
CA LYS A 29 -2.40 -28.48 -3.36
C LYS A 29 -2.11 -29.96 -3.10
N ARG A 30 -1.35 -30.64 -3.97
CA ARG A 30 -0.97 -32.05 -3.77
C ARG A 30 -0.02 -32.25 -2.59
N GLY A 31 0.78 -31.24 -2.26
CA GLY A 31 1.70 -31.27 -1.11
C GLY A 31 1.01 -31.17 0.25
N SER A 32 -0.06 -30.38 0.36
CA SER A 32 -0.81 -30.23 1.63
C SER A 32 -1.61 -31.47 2.01
N ALA A 33 -1.99 -32.31 1.05
CA ALA A 33 -2.69 -33.57 1.30
C ALA A 33 -1.77 -34.70 1.83
N ALA A 34 -0.44 -34.49 1.82
CA ALA A 34 0.55 -35.47 2.25
C ALA A 34 1.09 -35.24 3.67
N LEU A 35 0.60 -34.22 4.40
CA LEU A 35 0.90 -34.07 5.82
C LEU A 35 -0.07 -34.95 6.63
N PRO A 36 0.39 -35.99 7.35
CA PRO A 36 -0.47 -36.74 8.24
C PRO A 36 -0.93 -35.81 9.37
N ILE A 37 -2.25 -35.68 9.53
CA ILE A 37 -2.86 -35.09 10.73
C ILE A 37 -2.43 -35.97 11.91
N ALA A 38 -1.55 -35.44 12.75
CA ALA A 38 -1.15 -36.10 13.99
C ALA A 38 -2.28 -35.99 15.03
N SER A 39 -3.23 -36.92 15.00
CA SER A 39 -4.01 -37.33 16.19
C SER A 39 -4.95 -38.50 15.85
N GLY A 40 -4.55 -39.72 16.20
CA GLY A 40 -5.42 -40.91 16.17
C GLY A 40 -4.62 -42.20 16.37
N PRO A 41 -5.11 -43.18 17.15
CA PRO A 41 -4.35 -44.39 17.49
C PRO A 41 -4.19 -45.32 16.26
N PRO A 42 -3.14 -46.16 16.23
CA PRO A 42 -2.76 -46.91 15.03
C PRO A 42 -3.77 -48.02 14.74
N ALA A 43 -4.39 -47.96 13.55
CA ALA A 43 -5.14 -49.07 12.99
C ALA A 43 -4.19 -50.08 12.31
N PRO A 44 -4.51 -51.39 12.30
CA PRO A 44 -3.60 -52.45 11.91
C PRO A 44 -3.38 -52.49 10.39
N GLN A 45 -2.14 -52.78 9.98
CA GLN A 45 -1.73 -52.92 8.59
C GLN A 45 -2.29 -54.21 7.96
N PRO A 46 -2.85 -54.16 6.74
CA PRO A 46 -3.02 -55.36 5.93
C PRO A 46 -1.91 -55.48 4.88
N ASN A 47 -1.18 -56.59 4.99
CA ASN A 47 -0.52 -57.41 3.98
C ASN A 47 0.24 -56.75 2.83
N GLN A 48 1.56 -56.91 2.92
CA GLN A 48 2.50 -56.97 1.81
C GLN A 48 2.10 -58.13 0.88
N ASP A 49 1.86 -57.82 -0.39
CA ASP A 49 2.26 -58.61 -1.57
C ASP A 49 1.48 -58.15 -2.81
N LEU A 50 2.10 -57.32 -3.68
CA LEU A 50 2.10 -57.53 -5.13
C LEU A 50 2.95 -56.50 -5.88
N LYS A 51 3.95 -57.04 -6.61
CA LYS A 51 4.53 -56.54 -7.88
C LYS A 51 5.42 -55.30 -7.85
N ARG A 52 6.71 -55.60 -7.61
CA ARG A 52 7.87 -55.30 -8.46
C ARG A 52 7.54 -54.59 -9.78
N GLY A 53 7.60 -53.26 -9.76
CA GLY A 53 8.13 -52.45 -10.84
C GLY A 53 9.38 -51.76 -10.28
N ASN A 54 10.55 -52.04 -10.84
CA ASN A 54 11.79 -51.40 -10.43
C ASN A 54 11.70 -49.89 -10.73
N LEU A 55 11.28 -49.10 -9.75
CA LEU A 55 11.52 -47.66 -9.75
C LEU A 55 13.00 -47.47 -9.37
N VAL A 56 13.84 -47.42 -10.39
CA VAL A 56 15.14 -46.77 -10.27
C VAL A 56 14.86 -45.33 -9.84
N THR A 57 15.12 -45.02 -8.58
CA THR A 57 15.80 -43.78 -8.15
C THR A 57 16.16 -43.92 -6.67
N SER A 58 17.30 -44.52 -6.39
CA SER A 58 18.11 -44.17 -5.21
C SER A 58 18.83 -42.85 -5.48
N GLY A 59 18.07 -41.77 -5.61
CA GLY A 59 18.56 -40.40 -5.63
C GLY A 59 17.88 -39.68 -4.48
N GLY A 60 18.64 -39.03 -3.60
CA GLY A 60 18.07 -38.28 -2.47
C GLY A 60 16.99 -37.33 -2.98
N ALA A 61 15.83 -37.32 -2.32
CA ALA A 61 14.74 -36.43 -2.67
C ALA A 61 15.25 -34.97 -2.58
N LEU A 62 15.17 -34.23 -3.69
CA LEU A 62 15.64 -32.85 -3.73
C LEU A 62 14.66 -32.00 -2.92
N ARG A 63 15.18 -31.18 -1.99
CA ARG A 63 14.32 -30.33 -1.16
C ARG A 63 13.43 -29.38 -1.97
N ALA A 64 13.88 -28.96 -3.15
CA ALA A 64 13.15 -28.10 -4.08
C ALA A 64 12.50 -28.84 -5.27
N GLU A 65 12.16 -30.13 -5.13
CA GLU A 65 11.53 -30.98 -6.16
C GLU A 65 10.38 -30.32 -6.92
N ARG A 66 9.51 -29.58 -6.22
CA ARG A 66 8.34 -28.93 -6.81
C ARG A 66 8.73 -27.86 -7.84
N VAL A 67 9.77 -27.10 -7.55
CA VAL A 67 10.26 -26.06 -8.46
C VAL A 67 10.97 -26.68 -9.66
N TYR A 68 11.72 -27.76 -9.45
CA TYR A 68 12.33 -28.49 -10.55
C TYR A 68 11.31 -29.20 -11.44
N ALA A 69 10.16 -29.61 -10.89
CA ALA A 69 9.03 -30.05 -11.70
C ALA A 69 8.41 -28.88 -12.49
N LEU A 70 8.26 -27.71 -11.85
CA LEU A 70 7.75 -26.49 -12.49
C LEU A 70 8.67 -26.00 -13.64
N MET A 71 9.98 -26.20 -13.50
CA MET A 71 10.99 -25.85 -14.50
C MET A 71 10.71 -26.47 -15.89
N GLY A 72 10.01 -27.60 -15.95
CA GLY A 72 9.62 -28.21 -17.23
C GLY A 72 8.69 -27.35 -18.10
N PHE A 73 8.07 -26.32 -17.52
CA PHE A 73 7.16 -25.38 -18.21
C PHE A 73 7.84 -24.07 -18.63
N PHE A 74 9.07 -23.86 -18.20
CA PHE A 74 9.85 -22.68 -18.55
C PHE A 74 10.80 -22.99 -19.70
N GLU A 75 11.18 -21.93 -20.41
CA GLU A 75 12.11 -22.01 -21.53
C GLU A 75 13.52 -22.30 -21.03
N ASN A 76 13.95 -21.55 -20.02
CA ASN A 76 15.26 -21.74 -19.39
C ASN A 76 15.16 -22.62 -18.15
N ARG A 77 16.07 -23.59 -18.09
CA ARG A 77 16.20 -24.53 -16.98
C ARG A 77 17.36 -24.13 -16.08
N ILE A 78 17.18 -24.32 -14.78
CA ILE A 78 18.22 -24.15 -13.77
C ILE A 78 18.80 -25.50 -13.35
N HIS A 79 20.07 -25.53 -12.95
CA HIS A 79 20.68 -26.76 -12.43
C HIS A 79 20.20 -27.05 -10.99
N PRO A 80 19.66 -28.24 -10.73
CA PRO A 80 19.22 -28.61 -9.39
C PRO A 80 20.38 -28.65 -8.40
N THR A 81 20.15 -28.07 -7.22
CA THR A 81 21.07 -28.10 -6.07
C THR A 81 20.41 -28.84 -4.91
N GLU A 82 21.12 -29.78 -4.29
CA GLU A 82 20.53 -30.70 -3.29
C GLU A 82 20.10 -30.03 -1.99
N SER A 83 20.83 -29.01 -1.55
CA SER A 83 20.59 -28.29 -0.29
C SER A 83 19.68 -27.07 -0.43
N GLU A 84 19.18 -26.79 -1.63
CA GLU A 84 18.44 -25.56 -1.92
C GLU A 84 16.98 -25.63 -1.47
N ASP A 85 16.49 -24.54 -0.87
CA ASP A 85 15.10 -24.42 -0.45
C ASP A 85 14.18 -24.08 -1.62
N GLU A 86 12.91 -24.48 -1.55
CA GLU A 86 11.93 -24.28 -2.64
C GLU A 86 11.84 -22.81 -3.07
N LEU A 87 11.86 -21.86 -2.14
CA LEU A 87 11.69 -20.44 -2.44
C LEU A 87 12.93 -19.84 -3.13
N LEU A 88 14.12 -20.30 -2.75
CA LEU A 88 15.37 -19.90 -3.39
C LEU A 88 15.46 -20.44 -4.82
N ALA A 89 15.13 -21.72 -5.01
CA ALA A 89 15.04 -22.32 -6.34
C ALA A 89 14.01 -21.59 -7.22
N LEU A 90 12.86 -21.20 -6.66
CA LEU A 90 11.82 -20.48 -7.39
C LEU A 90 12.29 -19.10 -7.84
N ALA A 91 12.98 -18.36 -6.95
CA ALA A 91 13.53 -17.06 -7.28
C ALA A 91 14.59 -17.17 -8.39
N ARG A 92 15.49 -18.16 -8.33
CA ARG A 92 16.46 -18.43 -9.41
C ARG A 92 15.78 -18.82 -10.72
N LEU A 93 14.75 -19.65 -10.67
CA LEU A 93 13.99 -20.02 -11.85
C LEU A 93 13.30 -18.80 -12.48
N SER A 94 12.77 -17.89 -11.66
CA SER A 94 12.17 -16.63 -12.11
C SER A 94 13.21 -15.72 -12.76
N MET A 95 14.40 -15.55 -12.17
CA MET A 95 15.48 -14.74 -12.73
C MET A 95 16.07 -15.35 -14.02
N ALA A 96 16.09 -16.68 -14.14
CA ALA A 96 16.48 -17.34 -15.38
C ALA A 96 15.43 -17.16 -16.50
N ASN A 97 14.18 -16.82 -16.13
CA ASN A 97 13.04 -16.69 -17.03
C ASN A 97 12.37 -15.31 -16.87
N ASP A 98 13.10 -14.25 -17.26
CA ASP A 98 12.68 -12.85 -17.15
C ASP A 98 11.33 -12.51 -17.81
N ASN A 99 10.83 -13.36 -18.73
CA ASN A 99 9.60 -13.10 -19.48
C ASN A 99 8.34 -13.04 -18.61
N ASP A 100 8.23 -13.91 -17.61
CA ASP A 100 6.98 -14.08 -16.86
C ASP A 100 6.92 -13.22 -15.57
N ARG A 101 8.07 -12.74 -15.09
CA ARG A 101 8.25 -11.85 -13.90
C ARG A 101 7.42 -12.28 -12.69
N ILE A 102 7.46 -13.57 -12.41
CA ILE A 102 6.55 -14.21 -11.45
C ILE A 102 6.86 -13.77 -10.03
N ALA A 103 8.13 -13.71 -9.65
CA ALA A 103 8.56 -13.28 -8.32
C ALA A 103 8.15 -11.82 -8.05
N GLU A 104 8.33 -10.93 -9.03
CA GLU A 104 7.94 -9.52 -8.95
C GLU A 104 6.43 -9.33 -8.74
N ARG A 105 5.62 -10.19 -9.38
CA ARG A 105 4.17 -10.21 -9.19
C ARG A 105 3.80 -10.69 -7.79
N MET A 106 4.44 -11.76 -7.29
CA MET A 106 4.19 -12.27 -5.93
C MET A 106 4.53 -11.25 -4.84
N VAL A 107 5.61 -10.47 -5.03
CA VAL A 107 5.96 -9.36 -4.11
C VAL A 107 4.78 -8.42 -3.90
N SER A 108 3.99 -8.16 -4.96
CA SER A 108 2.86 -7.21 -4.98
C SER A 108 1.53 -7.78 -4.45
N MET A 109 1.47 -9.07 -4.11
CA MET A 109 0.28 -9.73 -3.55
C MET A 109 0.23 -9.62 -2.02
N LEU A 110 -0.95 -9.57 -1.43
CA LEU A 110 -1.13 -9.68 0.02
C LEU A 110 -1.61 -11.09 0.36
N PRO A 111 -0.75 -11.99 0.85
CA PRO A 111 -1.21 -13.30 1.29
C PRO A 111 -2.08 -13.18 2.56
N SER A 112 -2.94 -14.17 2.81
CA SER A 112 -3.76 -14.26 4.01
C SER A 112 -2.90 -14.33 5.29
N THR A 113 -1.77 -15.02 5.21
CA THR A 113 -0.75 -15.10 6.27
C THR A 113 0.60 -14.75 5.69
N ILE A 114 1.27 -13.76 6.26
CA ILE A 114 2.64 -13.39 5.89
C ILE A 114 3.61 -14.25 6.70
N THR A 115 4.49 -14.95 6.00
CA THR A 115 5.54 -15.78 6.62
C THR A 115 6.66 -14.91 7.16
N GLN A 116 7.24 -15.29 8.30
CA GLN A 116 8.36 -14.56 8.92
C GLN A 116 9.66 -14.60 8.08
N ARG A 117 9.75 -15.57 7.17
CA ARG A 117 10.82 -15.77 6.18
C ARG A 117 10.20 -15.81 4.80
N ALA A 118 10.88 -15.22 3.82
CA ALA A 118 10.44 -15.11 2.44
C ALA A 118 9.04 -14.48 2.31
N CYS A 119 8.86 -13.35 3.00
CA CYS A 119 7.60 -12.62 3.04
C CYS A 119 7.12 -12.13 1.65
N TRP A 120 8.00 -12.16 0.65
CA TRP A 120 7.71 -11.89 -0.75
C TRP A 120 6.86 -12.96 -1.44
N TYR A 121 6.89 -14.21 -0.95
CA TYR A 121 6.14 -15.32 -1.54
C TYR A 121 4.65 -15.21 -1.23
N ALA A 122 3.81 -15.42 -2.25
CA ALA A 122 2.37 -15.43 -2.11
C ALA A 122 1.74 -16.47 -3.03
N ASN A 123 0.81 -17.25 -2.49
CA ASN A 123 -0.01 -18.21 -3.25
C ASN A 123 -1.34 -17.66 -3.68
N GLU A 124 -1.89 -16.79 -2.86
CA GLU A 124 -3.18 -16.16 -2.99
C GLU A 124 -3.04 -14.70 -2.62
N ASP A 125 -3.99 -13.91 -3.08
CA ASP A 125 -4.10 -12.50 -2.73
C ASP A 125 -5.41 -12.30 -1.99
N VAL A 126 -5.40 -11.58 -0.87
CA VAL A 126 -6.62 -11.25 -0.10
C VAL A 126 -7.58 -10.41 -0.93
N TYR A 127 -7.09 -9.75 -1.96
CA TYR A 127 -7.90 -9.00 -2.92
C TYR A 127 -8.47 -9.85 -4.07
N ASP A 128 -8.25 -11.18 -4.05
CA ASP A 128 -8.69 -12.15 -5.07
C ASP A 128 -8.15 -11.85 -6.48
N THR A 129 -6.97 -11.22 -6.53
CA THR A 129 -6.27 -10.86 -7.76
C THR A 129 -5.41 -12.02 -8.24
N HIS A 130 -5.46 -12.32 -9.54
CA HIS A 130 -4.58 -13.35 -10.11
C HIS A 130 -3.18 -12.79 -10.37
N LEU A 131 -2.19 -13.68 -10.44
CA LEU A 131 -0.80 -13.29 -10.71
C LEU A 131 -0.66 -12.54 -12.04
N TRP A 132 -1.44 -12.91 -13.05
CA TRP A 132 -1.41 -12.28 -14.36
C TRP A 132 -2.00 -10.87 -14.40
N ASP A 133 -2.91 -10.53 -13.49
CA ASP A 133 -3.56 -9.21 -13.41
C ASP A 133 -2.61 -8.13 -12.87
N ILE A 134 -1.53 -8.54 -12.21
CA ILE A 134 -0.52 -7.65 -11.64
C ILE A 134 0.54 -7.33 -12.69
N LEU A 135 0.73 -6.06 -12.99
CA LEU A 135 1.81 -5.54 -13.83
C LEU A 135 2.98 -5.07 -12.94
N PRO A 136 4.07 -5.85 -12.84
CA PRO A 136 5.20 -5.47 -12.00
C PRO A 136 5.96 -4.26 -12.55
N GLN A 137 6.30 -3.32 -11.68
CA GLN A 137 7.11 -2.13 -11.99
C GLN A 137 8.54 -2.23 -11.44
N ILE A 138 8.79 -3.25 -10.62
CA ILE A 138 10.10 -3.60 -10.07
C ILE A 138 10.74 -4.72 -10.88
N GLN A 139 12.02 -4.97 -10.64
CA GLN A 139 12.75 -6.12 -11.16
C GLN A 139 13.44 -6.84 -10.01
N VAL A 140 13.47 -8.18 -10.03
CA VAL A 140 14.33 -8.94 -9.13
C VAL A 140 15.75 -8.93 -9.70
N ALA A 141 16.71 -8.41 -8.93
CA ALA A 141 18.12 -8.37 -9.28
C ALA A 141 18.92 -9.54 -8.69
N GLY A 142 18.42 -10.16 -7.62
CA GLY A 142 19.14 -11.24 -6.95
C GLY A 142 18.38 -11.80 -5.74
N VAL A 143 19.01 -12.74 -5.05
CA VAL A 143 18.52 -13.33 -3.80
C VAL A 143 19.66 -13.30 -2.78
N THR A 144 19.36 -12.93 -1.54
CA THR A 144 20.33 -12.96 -0.44
C THR A 144 20.53 -14.39 0.06
N GLU A 145 21.61 -14.63 0.81
CA GLU A 145 21.86 -15.93 1.46
C GLU A 145 20.72 -16.34 2.42
N ASN A 146 19.99 -15.37 2.97
CA ASN A 146 18.85 -15.59 3.85
C ASN A 146 17.54 -15.91 3.11
N GLY A 147 17.53 -15.85 1.77
CA GLY A 147 16.35 -16.06 0.93
C GLY A 147 15.51 -14.81 0.69
N ALA A 148 16.02 -13.62 1.02
CA ALA A 148 15.37 -12.35 0.69
C ALA A 148 15.57 -11.98 -0.78
N LEU A 149 14.56 -11.40 -1.41
CA LEU A 149 14.68 -10.92 -2.80
C LEU A 149 15.32 -9.54 -2.82
N VAL A 150 16.35 -9.37 -3.63
CA VAL A 150 16.92 -8.06 -3.93
C VAL A 150 16.14 -7.46 -5.09
N LEU A 151 15.43 -6.38 -4.81
CA LEU A 151 14.59 -5.66 -5.77
C LEU A 151 15.33 -4.44 -6.30
N ASP A 152 15.20 -4.19 -7.60
CA ASP A 152 15.72 -3.01 -8.29
C ASP A 152 14.58 -2.21 -8.96
N GLY A 153 14.84 -0.95 -9.26
CA GLY A 153 13.87 -0.01 -9.84
C GLY A 153 12.74 0.37 -8.88
N CYS A 154 12.91 0.12 -7.58
CA CYS A 154 11.89 0.42 -6.58
C CYS A 154 11.71 1.92 -6.38
N ARG A 155 10.47 2.33 -6.10
CA ARG A 155 10.19 3.67 -5.56
C ARG A 155 9.69 3.52 -4.13
N ALA A 156 10.31 4.22 -3.20
CA ALA A 156 9.95 4.12 -1.80
C ALA A 156 9.67 5.49 -1.16
N ALA A 157 8.86 5.47 -0.10
CA ALA A 157 8.66 6.61 0.78
C ALA A 157 8.65 6.12 2.23
N ALA A 158 9.27 6.89 3.10
CA ALA A 158 9.23 6.63 4.54
C ALA A 158 7.86 6.99 5.12
N ILE A 159 7.39 6.17 6.06
CA ILE A 159 6.14 6.40 6.77
C ILE A 159 6.47 7.10 8.10
N ARG A 160 5.86 8.26 8.33
CA ARG A 160 6.05 9.03 9.57
C ARG A 160 5.09 8.57 10.66
N TRP A 161 5.62 8.14 11.80
CA TRP A 161 4.82 7.61 12.93
C TRP A 161 4.76 8.50 14.18
N LYS A 162 5.54 9.60 14.24
CA LYS A 162 5.73 10.38 15.47
C LYS A 162 4.60 11.38 15.71
N ASP A 163 4.35 12.24 14.73
CA ASP A 163 3.49 13.41 14.85
C ASP A 163 2.90 13.76 13.48
N PHE A 164 1.76 14.46 13.50
CA PHE A 164 1.17 15.04 12.30
C PHE A 164 2.03 16.23 11.85
N PRO A 165 2.66 16.17 10.67
CA PRO A 165 3.46 17.28 10.17
C PRO A 165 2.56 18.47 9.86
N LYS A 166 3.12 19.68 9.94
CA LYS A 166 2.47 20.88 9.39
C LYS A 166 2.53 20.81 7.87
N VAL A 167 1.47 20.31 7.26
CA VAL A 167 1.39 20.10 5.82
C VAL A 167 1.10 21.43 5.12
N VAL A 168 1.91 21.77 4.11
CA VAL A 168 1.64 22.90 3.23
C VAL A 168 0.62 22.46 2.18
N PHE A 169 -0.47 23.20 2.04
CA PHE A 169 -1.49 22.94 1.04
C PHE A 169 -1.98 24.22 0.36
N GLY A 170 -2.26 24.11 -0.94
CA GLY A 170 -2.90 25.14 -1.75
C GLY A 170 -4.41 24.92 -1.83
N THR A 171 -5.18 26.01 -1.75
CA THR A 171 -6.63 25.97 -1.90
C THR A 171 -7.07 26.75 -3.13
N THR A 172 -8.23 26.42 -3.70
CA THR A 172 -8.88 27.21 -4.76
C THR A 172 -8.91 28.70 -4.44
N ASP A 173 -8.50 29.53 -5.39
CA ASP A 173 -8.61 30.98 -5.27
C ASP A 173 -10.07 31.42 -5.45
N SER A 174 -10.48 32.42 -4.69
CA SER A 174 -11.78 33.08 -4.86
C SER A 174 -11.64 34.53 -4.46
N LEU A 175 -12.04 35.43 -5.35
CA LEU A 175 -11.97 36.88 -5.11
C LEU A 175 -12.72 37.27 -3.83
N ARG A 176 -13.91 36.71 -3.61
CA ARG A 176 -14.69 36.94 -2.38
C ARG A 176 -13.91 36.52 -1.13
N ARG A 177 -13.32 35.32 -1.12
CA ARG A 177 -12.52 34.83 0.01
C ARG A 177 -11.24 35.65 0.22
N SER A 178 -10.62 36.10 -0.86
CA SER A 178 -9.43 36.95 -0.82
C SER A 178 -9.75 38.32 -0.20
N ILE A 179 -10.83 38.97 -0.64
CA ILE A 179 -11.32 40.24 -0.06
C ILE A 179 -11.65 40.06 1.42
N LEU A 180 -12.39 39.01 1.81
CA LEU A 180 -12.71 38.78 3.22
C LEU A 180 -11.45 38.51 4.07
N GLY A 181 -10.45 37.83 3.53
CA GLY A 181 -9.16 37.65 4.19
C GLY A 181 -8.41 38.97 4.38
N PHE A 182 -8.41 39.83 3.36
CA PHE A 182 -7.82 41.16 3.43
C PHE A 182 -8.54 42.04 4.47
N VAL A 183 -9.87 42.05 4.48
CA VAL A 183 -10.69 42.78 5.47
C VAL A 183 -10.37 42.34 6.90
N ALA A 184 -10.13 41.05 7.14
CA ALA A 184 -9.72 40.55 8.45
C ALA A 184 -8.37 41.16 8.92
N CYS A 185 -7.43 41.38 8.00
CA CYS A 185 -6.14 42.00 8.27
C CYS A 185 -6.22 43.53 8.52
N LEU A 186 -7.30 44.20 8.09
CA LEU A 186 -7.49 45.64 8.31
C LEU A 186 -7.89 46.01 9.76
N SER A 187 -8.17 45.04 10.61
CA SER A 187 -8.52 45.25 12.03
C SER A 187 -7.46 46.07 12.78
N TRP A 188 -6.17 45.70 12.65
CA TRP A 188 -5.10 46.40 13.36
C TRP A 188 -4.82 47.82 12.82
N PRO A 189 -4.68 48.04 11.50
CA PRO A 189 -4.55 49.39 10.94
C PRO A 189 -5.70 50.34 11.30
N THR A 190 -6.95 49.84 11.31
CA THR A 190 -8.12 50.66 11.65
C THR A 190 -8.12 51.08 13.13
N LEU A 191 -7.70 50.20 14.04
CA LEU A 191 -7.52 50.54 15.46
C LEU A 191 -6.43 51.60 15.69
N ILE A 192 -5.25 51.45 15.06
CA ILE A 192 -4.16 52.43 15.17
C ILE A 192 -4.59 53.78 14.62
N THR A 193 -5.21 53.79 13.43
CA THR A 193 -5.68 55.02 12.80
C THR A 193 -6.73 55.73 13.67
N GLY A 194 -7.68 54.96 14.24
CA GLY A 194 -8.67 55.49 15.18
C GLY A 194 -8.04 56.11 16.43
N LEU A 195 -7.01 55.47 16.99
CA LEU A 195 -6.29 55.97 18.16
C LEU A 195 -5.53 57.28 17.84
N VAL A 196 -4.84 57.35 16.69
CA VAL A 196 -4.12 58.57 16.26
C VAL A 196 -5.08 59.74 16.01
N VAL A 197 -6.22 59.50 15.37
CA VAL A 197 -7.24 60.53 15.13
C VAL A 197 -7.84 61.03 16.45
N PHE A 198 -8.01 60.13 17.42
CA PHE A 198 -8.50 60.48 18.75
C PHE A 198 -7.49 61.34 19.55
N THR A 199 -6.20 60.98 19.53
CA THR A 199 -5.14 61.69 20.29
C THR A 199 -4.78 63.03 19.69
N THR A 200 -4.77 63.15 18.36
CA THR A 200 -4.48 64.41 17.63
C THR A 200 -5.62 65.45 17.72
N ARG A 201 -6.75 65.12 18.38
CA ARG A 201 -7.96 65.96 18.52
C ARG A 201 -8.58 66.47 17.20
N THR A 202 -8.17 65.95 16.05
CA THR A 202 -8.71 66.33 14.75
C THR A 202 -10.23 66.10 14.69
N SER A 203 -10.70 64.93 15.11
CA SER A 203 -12.11 64.65 15.32
C SER A 203 -12.33 63.54 16.35
N ARG A 204 -12.78 63.90 17.56
CA ARG A 204 -13.01 62.91 18.63
C ARG A 204 -14.07 61.87 18.25
N ALA A 205 -15.16 62.31 17.62
CA ALA A 205 -16.22 61.42 17.15
C ALA A 205 -15.71 60.44 16.07
N GLY A 206 -14.90 60.92 15.12
CA GLY A 206 -14.32 60.08 14.07
C GLY A 206 -13.36 59.02 14.61
N GLY A 207 -12.51 59.39 15.56
CA GLY A 207 -11.62 58.45 16.25
C GLY A 207 -12.39 57.35 16.99
N ILE A 208 -13.46 57.71 17.73
CA ILE A 208 -14.32 56.75 18.44
C ILE A 208 -14.97 55.76 17.46
N VAL A 209 -15.53 56.25 16.35
CA VAL A 209 -16.17 55.38 15.33
C VAL A 209 -15.17 54.38 14.74
N LEU A 210 -13.97 54.83 14.38
CA LEU A 210 -12.93 53.96 13.83
C LEU A 210 -12.46 52.89 14.84
N ILE A 211 -12.36 53.24 16.13
CA ILE A 211 -12.03 52.29 17.19
C ILE A 211 -13.12 51.22 17.31
N VAL A 212 -14.40 51.61 17.32
CA VAL A 212 -15.53 50.66 17.40
C VAL A 212 -15.53 49.72 16.19
N ILE A 213 -15.33 50.25 14.98
CA ILE A 213 -15.22 49.44 13.76
C ILE A 213 -14.02 48.48 13.86
N GLY A 214 -12.86 48.95 14.32
CA GLY A 214 -11.67 48.14 14.50
C GLY A 214 -11.87 47.00 15.50
N ILE A 215 -12.59 47.24 16.61
CA ILE A 215 -12.94 46.21 17.60
C ILE A 215 -13.88 45.17 16.99
N LEU A 216 -14.93 45.60 16.26
CA LEU A 216 -15.86 44.67 15.60
C LEU A 216 -15.15 43.80 14.55
N LEU A 217 -14.23 44.39 13.77
CA LEU A 217 -13.39 43.66 12.82
C LEU A 217 -12.44 42.70 13.53
N LEU A 218 -11.85 43.08 14.67
CA LEU A 218 -10.98 42.21 15.46
C LEU A 218 -11.74 40.99 16.00
N ILE A 219 -12.96 41.18 16.49
CA ILE A 219 -13.83 40.08 16.95
C ILE A 219 -14.21 39.17 15.78
N SER A 220 -14.51 39.73 14.60
CA SER A 220 -14.93 38.98 13.41
C SER A 220 -13.78 38.34 12.63
N SER A 221 -12.54 38.81 12.86
CA SER A 221 -11.33 38.46 12.10
C SER A 221 -11.03 36.95 12.11
N PRO A 222 -11.09 36.21 13.23
CA PRO A 222 -10.81 34.76 13.22
C PRO A 222 -11.74 33.98 12.29
N GLY A 223 -13.04 34.32 12.27
CA GLY A 223 -14.02 33.68 11.41
C GLY A 223 -13.83 34.04 9.93
N LEU A 224 -13.57 35.32 9.63
CA LEU A 224 -13.29 35.79 8.28
C LEU A 224 -12.00 35.17 7.71
N TYR A 225 -10.96 35.06 8.54
CA TYR A 225 -9.69 34.44 8.17
C TYR A 225 -9.85 32.93 7.92
N ALA A 226 -10.59 32.23 8.79
CA ALA A 226 -10.92 30.82 8.59
C ALA A 226 -11.74 30.60 7.31
N TYR A 227 -12.70 31.48 7.02
CA TYR A 227 -13.46 31.46 5.76
C TYR A 227 -12.59 31.79 4.54
N SER A 228 -11.62 32.70 4.65
CA SER A 228 -10.70 33.00 3.55
C SER A 228 -9.88 31.75 3.16
N ARG A 229 -9.41 31.00 4.16
CA ARG A 229 -8.68 29.72 3.99
C ARG A 229 -9.60 28.52 3.71
N SER A 230 -10.88 28.78 3.44
CA SER A 230 -11.91 27.75 3.27
C SER A 230 -12.10 27.18 1.88
N GLY A 231 -11.15 27.40 0.98
CA GLY A 231 -11.21 26.81 -0.35
C GLY A 231 -11.12 25.27 -0.33
N ARG A 232 -11.57 24.66 -1.43
CA ARG A 232 -11.25 23.27 -1.76
C ARG A 232 -9.73 23.13 -1.90
N ILE A 233 -9.16 22.05 -1.38
CA ILE A 233 -7.74 21.75 -1.50
C ILE A 233 -7.44 21.33 -2.94
N LEU A 234 -6.43 21.95 -3.55
CA LEU A 234 -5.97 21.64 -4.91
C LEU A 234 -4.63 20.92 -4.92
N SER A 235 -3.73 21.32 -4.02
CA SER A 235 -2.40 20.76 -3.92
C SER A 235 -2.01 20.59 -2.47
N VAL A 236 -1.29 19.51 -2.16
CA VAL A 236 -0.84 19.18 -0.82
C VAL A 236 0.57 18.63 -0.91
N GLN A 237 1.42 18.98 0.05
CA GLN A 237 2.73 18.36 0.17
C GLN A 237 2.57 16.85 0.44
N PRO A 238 3.25 15.97 -0.32
CA PRO A 238 3.10 14.52 -0.18
C PRO A 238 3.76 14.04 1.12
N TRP A 239 2.96 13.38 1.95
CA TRP A 239 3.37 12.74 3.20
C TRP A 239 2.59 11.44 3.38
N LEU A 240 3.31 10.38 3.76
CA LEU A 240 2.71 9.17 4.30
C LEU A 240 2.82 9.20 5.83
N ILE A 241 1.68 9.21 6.50
CA ILE A 241 1.60 9.31 7.96
C ILE A 241 0.97 8.02 8.48
N GLY A 242 1.67 7.33 9.36
CA GLY A 242 1.18 6.14 10.04
C GLY A 242 0.65 6.49 11.42
N VAL A 243 -0.52 5.94 11.77
CA VAL A 243 -1.12 6.04 13.11
C VAL A 243 -1.38 4.64 13.63
N LYS A 244 -0.96 4.38 14.87
CA LYS A 244 -1.27 3.12 15.55
C LYS A 244 -2.74 3.11 15.97
N GLY A 245 -3.47 2.08 15.58
CA GLY A 245 -4.91 1.98 15.78
C GLY A 245 -5.73 2.60 14.65
N VAL A 246 -7.03 2.72 14.90
CA VAL A 246 -8.02 3.26 13.97
C VAL A 246 -8.34 4.70 14.38
N ILE A 247 -8.08 5.66 13.49
CA ILE A 247 -8.40 7.07 13.70
C ILE A 247 -9.58 7.49 12.82
N LYS A 248 -10.46 8.34 13.33
CA LYS A 248 -11.57 8.88 12.54
C LYS A 248 -11.08 9.86 11.50
N LYS A 249 -11.83 9.94 10.40
CA LYS A 249 -11.57 10.91 9.33
C LYS A 249 -11.60 12.36 9.83
N GLU A 250 -12.58 12.71 10.66
CA GLU A 250 -12.77 14.08 11.15
C GLU A 250 -11.58 14.53 12.01
N ASP A 251 -11.04 13.60 12.81
CA ASP A 251 -9.86 13.85 13.64
C ASP A 251 -8.62 14.08 12.76
N VAL A 252 -8.42 13.26 11.72
CA VAL A 252 -7.33 13.46 10.75
C VAL A 252 -7.44 14.82 10.05
N GLU A 253 -8.64 15.19 9.59
CA GLU A 253 -8.86 16.49 8.94
C GLU A 253 -8.57 17.67 9.89
N LYS A 254 -8.92 17.52 11.16
CA LYS A 254 -8.63 18.51 12.20
C LYS A 254 -7.13 18.64 12.45
N TYR A 255 -6.40 17.53 12.57
CA TYR A 255 -4.96 17.54 12.84
C TYR A 255 -4.13 18.03 11.66
N ILE A 256 -4.48 17.67 10.43
CA ILE A 256 -3.69 18.01 9.23
C ILE A 256 -4.09 19.39 8.67
N TYR A 257 -5.39 19.67 8.57
CA TYR A 257 -5.90 20.86 7.86
C TYR A 257 -6.46 21.93 8.80
N GLY A 258 -6.36 21.75 10.12
CA GLY A 258 -6.83 22.71 11.12
C GLY A 258 -8.35 22.78 11.26
N GLY A 259 -9.10 21.84 10.67
CA GLY A 259 -10.54 21.76 10.85
C GLY A 259 -11.21 20.81 9.86
N ALA A 260 -12.11 19.97 10.38
CA ALA A 260 -13.02 19.17 9.59
C ALA A 260 -14.05 20.09 8.93
N ARG A 261 -14.15 20.03 7.60
CA ARG A 261 -15.31 20.59 6.92
C ARG A 261 -16.35 19.49 6.89
N GLY A 262 -17.56 19.79 7.36
CA GLY A 262 -18.65 18.83 7.39
C GLY A 262 -18.90 18.17 6.02
N HIS A 263 -19.84 17.24 5.99
CA HIS A 263 -20.08 16.28 4.90
C HIS A 263 -20.03 16.81 3.46
N HIS A 264 -20.35 18.09 3.23
CA HIS A 264 -20.41 18.70 1.90
C HIS A 264 -19.03 18.99 1.27
N PHE A 265 -17.98 19.16 2.07
CA PHE A 265 -16.63 19.48 1.56
C PHE A 265 -15.53 18.69 2.31
N PRO A 266 -15.56 17.35 2.24
CA PRO A 266 -14.55 16.53 2.89
C PRO A 266 -13.15 16.86 2.35
N ARG A 267 -12.17 16.89 3.26
CA ARG A 267 -10.76 17.10 2.92
C ARG A 267 -10.00 15.78 2.79
N MET A 268 -10.53 14.71 3.36
CA MET A 268 -10.01 13.34 3.27
C MET A 268 -11.08 12.39 2.72
N PHE A 269 -10.65 11.32 2.06
CA PHE A 269 -11.53 10.34 1.41
C PHE A 269 -11.13 8.91 1.77
N PHE A 270 -12.11 8.01 1.72
CA PHE A 270 -11.85 6.58 1.72
C PHE A 270 -11.84 6.07 0.28
N THR A 271 -11.03 5.06 0.03
CA THR A 271 -11.06 4.33 -1.24
C THR A 271 -12.05 3.15 -1.18
N PRO A 272 -12.68 2.77 -2.30
CA PRO A 272 -13.61 1.64 -2.34
C PRO A 272 -12.89 0.28 -2.22
N SER A 273 -11.62 0.19 -2.62
CA SER A 273 -10.88 -1.06 -2.74
C SER A 273 -9.42 -1.00 -2.25
N GLY A 274 -9.03 0.05 -1.52
CA GLY A 274 -7.62 0.31 -1.23
C GLY A 274 -6.96 -0.55 -0.15
N SER A 275 -7.77 -1.17 0.70
CA SER A 275 -7.32 -2.08 1.76
C SER A 275 -8.34 -3.18 2.01
N GLN A 276 -7.98 -4.18 2.83
CA GLN A 276 -8.87 -5.26 3.24
C GLN A 276 -10.16 -4.78 3.94
N PHE A 277 -10.13 -3.55 4.48
CA PHE A 277 -11.26 -2.93 5.18
C PHE A 277 -12.01 -1.92 4.30
N SER A 278 -11.60 -1.78 3.04
CA SER A 278 -12.26 -0.87 2.11
C SER A 278 -13.63 -1.41 1.71
N ILE A 279 -14.60 -0.51 1.69
CA ILE A 279 -15.99 -0.79 1.34
C ILE A 279 -16.43 0.29 0.36
N ALA A 280 -16.95 -0.10 -0.80
CA ALA A 280 -17.53 0.83 -1.75
C ALA A 280 -18.80 1.47 -1.19
N GLU A 281 -18.96 2.78 -1.39
CA GLU A 281 -20.17 3.49 -1.03
C GLU A 281 -21.29 3.24 -2.06
N GLN A 282 -22.47 2.86 -1.58
CA GLN A 282 -23.63 2.58 -2.43
C GLN A 282 -24.02 3.82 -3.26
N GLY A 283 -24.17 3.63 -4.58
CA GLY A 283 -24.55 4.70 -5.50
C GLY A 283 -23.39 5.63 -5.91
N THR A 284 -22.16 5.33 -5.50
CA THR A 284 -20.96 6.02 -6.03
C THR A 284 -20.03 5.00 -6.69
N GLU A 285 -19.54 5.29 -7.89
CA GLU A 285 -18.68 4.36 -8.61
C GLU A 285 -17.23 4.36 -8.10
N ARG A 286 -16.83 5.37 -7.32
CA ARG A 286 -15.42 5.59 -6.92
C ARG A 286 -15.21 6.00 -5.46
N GLY A 287 -16.28 6.15 -4.67
CA GLY A 287 -16.20 6.57 -3.27
C GLY A 287 -16.09 5.39 -2.30
N GLY A 288 -15.22 5.51 -1.29
CA GLY A 288 -15.24 4.61 -0.14
C GLY A 288 -16.24 5.06 0.92
N SER A 289 -16.95 4.10 1.53
CA SER A 289 -17.95 4.36 2.56
C SER A 289 -17.34 4.78 3.91
N PHE A 290 -18.01 5.66 4.64
CA PHE A 290 -17.67 6.00 6.02
C PHE A 290 -17.81 4.83 7.00
N LYS A 291 -18.60 3.80 6.64
CA LYS A 291 -18.77 2.58 7.45
C LYS A 291 -17.47 1.79 7.64
N GLN A 292 -16.45 2.06 6.83
CA GLN A 292 -15.11 1.47 6.97
C GLN A 292 -14.51 1.70 8.35
N TYR A 293 -14.74 2.88 8.95
CA TYR A 293 -14.27 3.18 10.30
C TYR A 293 -14.91 2.26 11.35
N GLU A 294 -16.23 2.11 11.31
CA GLU A 294 -16.94 1.25 12.26
C GLU A 294 -16.51 -0.21 12.09
N ASN A 295 -16.39 -0.70 10.85
CA ASN A 295 -15.88 -2.04 10.59
C ASN A 295 -14.47 -2.20 11.19
N ALA A 296 -13.52 -1.33 10.83
CA ALA A 296 -12.15 -1.38 11.34
C ALA A 296 -12.05 -1.29 12.87
N LYS A 297 -12.95 -0.56 13.52
CA LYS A 297 -12.99 -0.40 14.98
C LYS A 297 -13.46 -1.67 15.71
N PHE A 298 -14.46 -2.36 15.16
CA PHE A 298 -15.07 -3.53 15.81
C PHE A 298 -14.42 -4.85 15.45
N VAL A 299 -13.55 -4.91 14.43
CA VAL A 299 -12.83 -6.16 14.14
C VAL A 299 -11.76 -6.39 15.22
N GLU A 300 -12.11 -7.17 16.23
CA GLU A 300 -11.19 -7.59 17.28
C GLU A 300 -9.95 -8.27 16.69
N SER A 301 -8.81 -8.02 17.34
CA SER A 301 -7.54 -8.64 17.00
C SER A 301 -7.58 -10.08 17.49
N GLY A 302 -7.98 -11.00 16.62
CA GLY A 302 -7.79 -12.43 16.88
C GLY A 302 -6.31 -12.74 17.12
N PRO A 303 -5.98 -13.77 17.91
CA PRO A 303 -4.59 -14.19 18.09
C PRO A 303 -3.94 -14.48 16.73
N GLY A 304 -2.89 -13.73 16.39
CA GLY A 304 -2.18 -13.84 15.11
C GLY A 304 -2.66 -12.92 13.98
N ALA A 305 -3.73 -12.15 14.15
CA ALA A 305 -4.26 -11.26 13.10
C ALA A 305 -3.45 -9.95 12.91
N GLY A 306 -2.48 -9.67 13.78
CA GLY A 306 -1.74 -8.41 13.81
C GLY A 306 -2.50 -7.27 14.49
N GLN A 307 -1.86 -6.09 14.53
CA GLN A 307 -2.42 -4.87 15.09
C GLN A 307 -3.07 -4.02 14.00
N MET A 308 -4.09 -3.26 14.36
CA MET A 308 -4.71 -2.28 13.47
C MET A 308 -3.84 -1.03 13.35
N TYR A 309 -3.70 -0.55 12.12
CA TYR A 309 -3.02 0.70 11.80
C TYR A 309 -3.85 1.50 10.80
N THR A 310 -3.62 2.82 10.80
CA THR A 310 -4.15 3.72 9.79
C THR A 310 -3.00 4.34 9.02
N LEU A 311 -3.00 4.22 7.70
CA LEU A 311 -2.11 4.98 6.82
C LEU A 311 -2.89 6.15 6.24
N ILE A 312 -2.29 7.34 6.30
CA ILE A 312 -2.84 8.57 5.77
C ILE A 312 -1.91 9.04 4.66
N ASP A 313 -2.44 9.16 3.45
CA ASP A 313 -1.76 9.82 2.34
C ASP A 313 -2.34 11.22 2.14
N THR A 314 -1.48 12.23 2.30
CA THR A 314 -1.86 13.62 2.11
C THR A 314 -1.90 14.03 0.63
N TYR A 315 -1.22 13.30 -0.27
CA TYR A 315 -1.16 13.67 -1.68
C TYR A 315 -2.49 13.38 -2.40
N SER A 316 -3.01 12.16 -2.26
CA SER A 316 -4.34 11.80 -2.74
C SER A 316 -5.46 12.18 -1.77
N SER A 317 -5.12 12.69 -0.58
CA SER A 317 -6.06 12.94 0.52
C SER A 317 -6.87 11.69 0.88
N THR A 318 -6.22 10.54 0.95
CA THR A 318 -6.88 9.26 1.27
C THR A 318 -6.37 8.66 2.57
N MET A 319 -7.20 7.84 3.20
CA MET A 319 -6.83 7.08 4.39
C MET A 319 -7.20 5.61 4.24
N TYR A 320 -6.36 4.75 4.82
CA TYR A 320 -6.43 3.31 4.68
C TYR A 320 -6.29 2.66 6.04
N TYR A 321 -7.25 1.81 6.42
CA TYR A 321 -7.11 0.93 7.57
C TYR A 321 -6.51 -0.40 7.12
N PHE A 322 -5.55 -0.92 7.87
CA PHE A 322 -4.89 -2.19 7.53
C PHE A 322 -4.36 -2.89 8.78
N ARG A 323 -4.01 -4.17 8.60
CA ARG A 323 -3.39 -5.00 9.62
C ARG A 323 -1.94 -5.28 9.27
N ALA A 324 -1.12 -5.31 10.31
CA ALA A 324 0.30 -5.64 10.25
C ALA A 324 0.76 -6.18 11.60
N GLU A 325 1.82 -7.00 11.63
CA GLU A 325 2.40 -7.46 12.89
C GLU A 325 3.15 -6.30 13.57
N ARG A 326 3.93 -5.55 12.77
CA ARG A 326 4.72 -4.40 13.19
C ARG A 326 4.31 -3.15 12.41
N ALA A 327 4.57 -1.98 12.99
CA ALA A 327 4.33 -0.73 12.29
C ALA A 327 5.29 -0.63 11.08
N PRO A 328 4.79 -0.55 9.84
CA PRO A 328 5.64 -0.48 8.66
C PRO A 328 6.34 0.87 8.60
N THR A 329 7.66 0.89 8.39
CA THR A 329 8.49 2.10 8.33
C THR A 329 8.65 2.63 6.91
N VAL A 330 8.52 1.75 5.90
CA VAL A 330 8.74 2.07 4.49
C VAL A 330 7.55 1.59 3.66
N CYS A 331 7.15 2.40 2.69
CA CYS A 331 6.17 2.05 1.66
C CYS A 331 6.91 1.94 0.33
N ILE A 332 6.78 0.80 -0.36
CA ILE A 332 7.44 0.54 -1.64
C ILE A 332 6.37 0.33 -2.72
N PHE A 333 6.50 1.04 -3.82
CA PHE A 333 5.66 0.82 -5.00
C PHE A 333 6.24 -0.31 -5.86
N THR A 334 5.48 -1.39 -6.04
CA THR A 334 5.98 -2.63 -6.67
C THR A 334 5.30 -2.98 -7.98
N GLY A 335 4.05 -2.56 -8.19
CA GLY A 335 3.31 -2.91 -9.39
C GLY A 335 2.00 -2.15 -9.53
N ARG A 336 1.24 -2.49 -10.58
CA ARG A 336 -0.09 -1.94 -10.85
C ARG A 336 -1.09 -3.05 -11.09
N GLU A 337 -2.34 -2.78 -10.79
CA GLU A 337 -3.45 -3.70 -10.97
C GLU A 337 -4.74 -2.88 -11.06
N GLY A 338 -5.57 -3.11 -12.09
CA GLY A 338 -6.89 -2.48 -12.20
C GLY A 338 -6.90 -0.95 -12.17
N GLY A 339 -5.79 -0.30 -12.57
CA GLY A 339 -5.62 1.16 -12.50
C GLY A 339 -5.14 1.70 -11.15
N LEU A 340 -5.00 0.85 -10.13
CA LEU A 340 -4.39 1.18 -8.84
C LEU A 340 -2.94 0.66 -8.79
N GLY A 341 -2.15 1.23 -7.89
CA GLY A 341 -0.80 0.78 -7.58
C GLY A 341 -0.81 -0.19 -6.41
N ARG A 342 0.08 -1.19 -6.47
CA ARG A 342 0.38 -2.07 -5.34
C ARG A 342 1.54 -1.48 -4.56
N PHE A 343 1.23 -1.11 -3.32
CA PHE A 343 2.17 -0.48 -2.38
C PHE A 343 2.43 -1.45 -1.23
N VAL A 344 3.63 -2.01 -1.20
CA VAL A 344 4.06 -2.94 -0.16
C VAL A 344 4.56 -2.14 1.04
N LEU A 345 3.89 -2.32 2.17
CA LEU A 345 4.27 -1.72 3.44
C LEU A 345 5.25 -2.67 4.12
N CYS A 346 6.43 -2.16 4.45
CA CYS A 346 7.52 -2.94 5.02
C CYS A 346 7.97 -2.37 6.36
N SER A 347 8.32 -3.23 7.30
CA SER A 347 9.06 -2.88 8.51
C SER A 347 10.54 -3.18 8.30
N GLU A 348 11.41 -2.35 8.89
CA GLU A 348 12.85 -2.56 8.83
C GLU A 348 13.31 -3.53 9.93
N ARG A 349 14.06 -4.56 9.57
CA ARG A 349 14.78 -5.40 10.54
C ARG A 349 16.26 -5.01 10.53
N CYS A 350 16.64 -4.07 11.40
CA CYS A 350 18.00 -3.51 11.50
C CYS A 350 19.11 -4.58 11.59
N ASN A 351 18.83 -5.74 12.19
CA ASN A 351 19.85 -6.79 12.39
C ASN A 351 20.30 -7.45 11.08
N ILE A 352 19.45 -7.49 10.06
CA ILE A 352 19.69 -8.26 8.83
C ILE A 352 19.82 -7.31 7.62
N SER A 353 19.57 -6.01 7.80
CA SER A 353 19.51 -5.03 6.70
C SER A 353 18.52 -5.43 5.60
N GLU A 354 17.45 -6.12 5.98
CA GLU A 354 16.38 -6.58 5.11
C GLU A 354 15.06 -5.94 5.58
N LEU A 355 14.21 -5.63 4.60
CA LEU A 355 12.85 -5.19 4.84
C LEU A 355 11.93 -6.40 4.94
N HIS A 356 11.05 -6.38 5.92
CA HIS A 356 10.02 -7.39 6.10
C HIS A 356 8.68 -6.83 5.65
N LYS A 357 8.00 -7.53 4.74
CA LYS A 357 6.67 -7.15 4.27
C LYS A 357 5.66 -7.33 5.40
N GLU A 358 4.91 -6.28 5.68
CA GLU A 358 3.89 -6.25 6.73
C GLU A 358 2.47 -6.24 6.16
N SER A 359 2.28 -5.59 5.01
CA SER A 359 0.98 -5.51 4.33
C SER A 359 1.14 -5.02 2.90
N VAL A 360 0.06 -5.06 2.12
CA VAL A 360 0.01 -4.43 0.78
C VAL A 360 -1.28 -3.64 0.63
N LEU A 361 -1.18 -2.41 0.17
CA LEU A 361 -2.31 -1.52 -0.11
C LEU A 361 -2.46 -1.29 -1.62
N ARG A 362 -3.71 -1.06 -2.03
CA ARG A 362 -4.06 -0.60 -3.39
C ARG A 362 -4.29 0.91 -3.33
N MET A 363 -3.31 1.69 -3.78
CA MET A 363 -3.38 3.16 -3.69
C MET A 363 -3.32 3.79 -5.09
N PRO A 364 -3.79 5.03 -5.29
CA PRO A 364 -3.67 5.72 -6.57
C PRO A 364 -2.23 5.72 -7.12
N THR A 365 -2.07 5.38 -8.39
CA THR A 365 -0.73 5.18 -9.00
C THR A 365 0.09 6.47 -9.05
N GLU A 366 -0.57 7.64 -9.01
CA GLU A 366 0.05 8.96 -9.04
C GLU A 366 0.94 9.21 -7.83
N ILE A 367 0.67 8.54 -6.69
CA ILE A 367 1.48 8.61 -5.48
C ILE A 367 2.92 8.16 -5.78
N SER A 368 3.09 7.14 -6.62
CA SER A 368 4.41 6.63 -7.02
C SER A 368 5.28 7.67 -7.74
N GLN A 369 4.69 8.72 -8.31
CA GLN A 369 5.44 9.80 -8.97
C GLN A 369 6.06 10.78 -7.98
N LYS A 370 5.60 10.78 -6.72
CA LYS A 370 6.13 11.62 -5.63
C LYS A 370 7.08 10.87 -4.71
N MET A 371 7.20 9.55 -4.88
CA MET A 371 8.13 8.70 -4.13
C MET A 371 9.55 8.80 -4.70
N VAL A 372 10.54 8.53 -3.85
CA VAL A 372 11.95 8.58 -4.22
C VAL A 372 12.34 7.29 -4.93
N SER A 373 13.12 7.39 -6.00
CA SER A 373 13.72 6.21 -6.61
C SER A 373 14.79 5.66 -5.68
N CYS A 374 14.68 4.38 -5.36
CA CYS A 374 15.66 3.66 -4.57
C CYS A 374 16.50 2.77 -5.48
N GLY A 375 17.73 2.49 -5.07
CA GLY A 375 18.53 1.42 -5.67
C GLY A 375 18.06 0.06 -5.16
N TRP A 376 19.01 -0.83 -4.90
CA TRP A 376 18.70 -2.18 -4.44
C TRP A 376 18.11 -2.19 -3.03
N VAL A 377 16.99 -2.92 -2.89
CA VAL A 377 16.28 -3.11 -1.63
C VAL A 377 16.07 -4.60 -1.41
N ALA A 378 16.52 -5.13 -0.28
CA ALA A 378 16.30 -6.53 0.09
C ALA A 378 14.96 -6.70 0.84
N LEU A 379 14.12 -7.63 0.38
CA LEU A 379 12.79 -7.95 0.95
C LEU A 379 12.74 -9.42 1.39
N GLY A 380 12.72 -9.66 2.70
CA GLY A 380 12.97 -10.98 3.33
C GLY A 380 11.95 -11.38 4.38
#